data_AF-A0A4W5LLQ5-F1
#
_entry.id   AF-A0A4W5LLQ5-F1
#
_cell.length_a   1.000
_cell.length_b   1.000
_cell.length_c   1.000
_cell.angle_alpha   90.00
_cell.angle_beta   90.00
_cell.angle_gamma   90.00
#
_symmetry.space_group_name_H-M   'P 1'
#
loop_
_entity.id
_entity.type
_entity.pdbx_description
1 polymer ?
#
loop_
_entity_poly.entity_id
_entity_poly.type
_entity_poly.pdbx_seq_one_letter_code
_entity_poly.pdbx_strand_id
1 'polypeptide(L)'
;MSRKKKDWKTEKDRVLNMSLEERRKEYRRSEYVPLDQINTWKQSQSTEEEEEGKDLLRDKVSLYKGDITILEVDAIVNAVNG
;
A
#
# COMPACT_ATOMS: atom_id res chain seq x y z
N MET A 1 -6.99 -26.86 18.14
CA MET A 1 -8.23 -26.21 17.64
C MET A 1 -8.10 -25.99 16.14
N SER A 2 -8.75 -26.83 15.34
CA SER A 2 -8.71 -26.73 13.87
C SER A 2 -9.39 -25.42 13.44
N ARG A 3 -8.63 -24.46 12.91
CA ARG A 3 -9.22 -23.30 12.23
C ARG A 3 -9.89 -23.86 10.98
N LYS A 4 -11.21 -24.05 11.02
CA LYS A 4 -12.01 -24.20 9.79
C LYS A 4 -11.56 -23.07 8.87
N LYS A 5 -10.89 -23.42 7.76
CA LYS A 5 -10.50 -22.42 6.76
C LYS A 5 -11.79 -21.73 6.33
N LYS A 6 -11.91 -20.43 6.60
CA LYS A 6 -12.97 -19.63 5.99
C LYS A 6 -12.83 -19.80 4.48
N ASP A 7 -13.95 -19.94 3.80
CA ASP A 7 -13.93 -19.92 2.35
C ASP A 7 -13.33 -18.59 1.88
N TRP A 8 -12.30 -18.67 1.03
CA TRP A 8 -11.52 -17.50 0.66
C TRP A 8 -12.34 -16.51 -0.18
N LYS A 9 -13.38 -17.00 -0.91
CA LYS A 9 -14.25 -16.14 -1.71
C LYS A 9 -15.16 -15.31 -0.80
N THR A 10 -15.82 -15.96 0.17
CA THR A 10 -16.63 -15.26 1.17
C THR A 10 -15.82 -14.23 1.96
N GLU A 11 -14.60 -14.59 2.39
CA GLU A 11 -13.76 -13.65 3.14
C GLU A 11 -13.24 -12.50 2.26
N LYS A 12 -12.91 -12.77 1.00
CA LYS A 12 -12.54 -11.74 0.02
C LYS A 12 -13.69 -10.74 -0.16
N ASP A 13 -14.90 -11.22 -0.43
CA ASP A 13 -16.06 -10.35 -0.63
C ASP A 13 -16.38 -9.53 0.61
N ARG A 14 -16.24 -10.12 1.81
CA ARG A 14 -16.41 -9.40 3.08
C ARG A 14 -15.42 -8.25 3.19
N VAL A 15 -14.12 -8.52 3.03
CA VAL A 15 -13.06 -7.51 3.20
C VAL A 15 -13.13 -6.42 2.14
N LEU A 16 -13.52 -6.75 0.90
CA LEU A 16 -13.71 -5.76 -0.18
C LEU A 16 -14.85 -4.77 0.10
N ASN A 17 -15.85 -5.17 0.87
CA ASN A 17 -17.01 -4.33 1.19
C ASN A 17 -16.90 -3.61 2.56
N MET A 18 -15.79 -3.79 3.29
CA MET A 18 -15.57 -3.10 4.57
C MET A 18 -15.04 -1.68 4.36
N SER A 19 -15.33 -0.79 5.31
CA SER A 19 -14.70 0.52 5.36
C SER A 19 -13.20 0.41 5.70
N LEU A 20 -12.42 1.44 5.37
CA LEU A 20 -10.99 1.46 5.70
C LEU A 20 -10.76 1.39 7.22
N GLU A 21 -11.59 2.08 8.01
CA GLU A 21 -11.53 2.09 9.48
C GLU A 21 -11.83 0.71 10.08
N GLU A 22 -12.78 -0.03 9.49
CA GLU A 22 -13.07 -1.40 9.91
C GLU A 22 -11.94 -2.35 9.53
N ARG A 23 -11.37 -2.21 8.31
CA ARG A 23 -10.24 -3.02 7.86
C ARG A 23 -9.02 -2.86 8.77
N ARG A 24 -8.71 -1.62 9.19
CA ARG A 24 -7.61 -1.31 10.12
C ARG A 24 -7.71 -2.04 11.47
N LYS A 25 -8.93 -2.34 11.94
CA LYS A 25 -9.13 -3.11 13.19
C LYS A 25 -8.75 -4.59 13.04
N GLU A 26 -8.74 -5.10 11.82
CA GLU A 26 -8.46 -6.50 11.50
C GLU A 26 -7.08 -6.73 10.90
N TYR A 27 -6.26 -5.68 10.74
CA TYR A 27 -4.90 -5.82 10.26
C TYR A 27 -4.08 -6.73 11.19
N ARG A 28 -3.27 -7.60 10.56
CA ARG A 28 -2.40 -8.52 11.29
C ARG A 28 -1.36 -7.78 12.13
N ARG A 29 -0.94 -6.59 11.68
CA ARG A 29 0.00 -5.71 12.36
C ARG A 29 -0.74 -4.45 12.79
N SER A 30 -0.39 -3.92 13.96
CA SER A 30 -0.93 -2.65 14.46
C SER A 30 -0.34 -1.44 13.72
N GLU A 31 0.85 -1.60 13.12
CA GLU A 31 1.50 -0.59 12.30
C GLU A 31 1.11 -0.73 10.82
N TYR A 32 0.85 0.41 10.19
CA TYR A 32 0.59 0.55 8.76
C TYR A 32 1.05 1.93 8.30
N VAL A 33 1.43 2.04 7.02
CA VAL A 33 1.83 3.30 6.38
C VAL A 33 0.76 3.63 5.33
N PRO A 34 -0.10 4.63 5.60
CA PRO A 34 -1.08 5.08 4.63
C PRO A 34 -0.41 5.77 3.44
N LEU A 35 -1.06 5.70 2.27
CA LEU A 35 -0.52 6.23 1.01
C LEU A 35 -0.15 7.72 1.10
N ASP A 36 -0.88 8.51 1.86
CA ASP A 36 -0.66 9.95 2.06
C ASP A 36 0.63 10.26 2.86
N GLN A 37 1.19 9.30 3.58
CA GLN A 37 2.47 9.42 4.27
C GLN A 37 3.67 9.01 3.40
N ILE A 38 3.42 8.48 2.19
CA ILE A 38 4.48 8.11 1.26
C ILE A 38 4.77 9.32 0.37
N ASN A 39 5.93 9.94 0.57
CA ASN A 39 6.35 11.07 -0.25
C ASN A 39 6.46 10.66 -1.73
N THR A 40 5.96 11.50 -2.63
CA THR A 40 6.21 11.37 -4.06
C THR A 40 7.68 11.63 -4.37
N TRP A 41 8.14 11.19 -5.53
CA TRP A 41 9.49 11.45 -5.99
C TRP A 41 9.78 12.95 -6.05
N LYS A 42 8.79 13.74 -6.48
CA LYS A 42 8.85 15.21 -6.45
C LYS A 42 9.08 15.76 -5.03
N GLN A 43 8.34 15.26 -4.04
CA GLN A 43 8.47 15.70 -2.65
C GLN A 43 9.80 15.25 -2.01
N SER A 44 10.38 14.16 -2.48
CA SER A 44 11.64 13.62 -1.95
C SER A 44 12.90 14.32 -2.48
N GLN A 45 12.81 14.98 -3.63
CA GLN A 45 13.92 15.73 -4.23
C GLN A 45 13.80 17.21 -3.84
N SER A 46 14.44 17.59 -2.73
CA SER A 46 14.49 18.97 -2.23
C SER A 46 15.36 19.92 -3.07
N THR A 47 15.76 19.54 -4.28
CA THR A 47 16.72 20.30 -5.10
C THR A 47 16.15 20.60 -6.48
N GLU A 48 16.15 21.90 -6.77
CA GLU A 48 15.65 22.61 -7.94
C GLU A 48 16.39 22.19 -9.21
N GLU A 49 15.99 21.07 -9.81
CA GLU A 49 16.18 20.84 -11.24
C GLU A 49 14.79 20.65 -11.86
N GLU A 50 14.13 21.78 -12.07
CA GLU A 50 12.94 21.91 -12.90
C GLU A 50 13.35 21.66 -14.36
N GLU A 51 13.50 20.37 -14.73
CA GLU A 51 13.32 19.99 -16.12
C GLU A 51 11.85 20.19 -16.48
N GLU A 52 11.52 21.37 -17.01
CA GLU A 52 10.21 21.72 -17.55
C GLU A 52 9.75 20.61 -18.52
N GLY A 53 8.70 19.88 -18.13
CA GLY A 53 8.03 18.88 -18.97
C GLY A 53 7.96 17.44 -18.44
N LYS A 54 8.72 17.07 -17.39
CA LYS A 54 8.67 15.71 -16.78
C LYS A 54 7.86 15.61 -15.48
N ASP A 55 7.21 16.70 -15.08
CA ASP A 55 6.65 16.86 -13.74
C ASP A 55 5.48 15.90 -13.43
N LEU A 56 4.67 15.53 -14.44
CA LEU A 56 3.48 14.68 -14.25
C LEU A 56 3.75 13.27 -13.74
N LEU A 57 4.94 12.71 -14.00
CA LEU A 57 5.30 11.37 -13.54
C LEU A 57 5.91 11.41 -12.13
N ARG A 58 6.60 12.50 -11.76
CA ARG A 58 7.26 12.65 -10.46
C ARG A 58 6.27 12.70 -9.30
N ASP A 59 5.05 13.17 -9.56
CA ASP A 59 3.94 13.16 -8.59
C ASP A 59 3.20 11.82 -8.48
N LYS A 60 3.50 10.85 -9.36
CA LYS A 60 2.81 9.56 -9.43
C LYS A 60 3.67 8.38 -8.98
N VAL A 61 4.95 8.61 -8.74
CA VAL A 61 5.90 7.58 -8.34
C VAL A 61 6.56 7.96 -7.03
N SER A 62 6.89 6.96 -6.23
CA SER A 62 7.60 7.10 -4.96
C SER A 62 8.67 6.02 -4.86
N LEU A 63 9.79 6.35 -4.24
CA LEU A 63 10.78 5.36 -3.82
C LEU A 63 10.64 5.13 -2.33
N TYR A 64 10.21 3.92 -1.94
CA TYR A 64 10.04 3.54 -0.55
C TYR A 64 11.05 2.45 -0.17
N LYS A 65 11.77 2.65 0.94
CA LYS A 65 12.68 1.65 1.51
C LYS A 65 12.14 1.19 2.85
N GLY A 66 11.56 -0.01 2.88
CA GLY A 66 10.98 -0.59 4.10
C GLY A 66 10.27 -1.92 3.84
N ASP A 67 9.51 -2.37 4.82
CA ASP A 67 8.67 -3.57 4.72
C ASP A 67 7.48 -3.29 3.80
N ILE A 68 7.33 -4.02 2.69
CA ILE A 68 6.21 -3.81 1.76
C ILE A 68 4.86 -4.23 2.36
N THR A 69 4.87 -5.08 3.40
CA THR A 69 3.65 -5.64 4.00
C THR A 69 2.90 -4.66 4.90
N ILE A 70 3.51 -3.52 5.25
CA ILE A 70 2.88 -2.47 6.07
C ILE A 70 2.28 -1.34 5.22
N LEU A 71 2.46 -1.35 3.90
CA LEU A 71 1.90 -0.32 3.02
C LEU A 71 0.38 -0.49 2.88
N GLU A 72 -0.39 0.52 3.28
CA GLU A 72 -1.84 0.58 3.08
C GLU A 72 -2.14 1.17 1.70
N VAL A 73 -1.99 0.31 0.69
CA VAL A 73 -2.22 0.58 -0.73
C VAL A 73 -3.15 -0.47 -1.34
N ASP A 74 -3.74 -0.19 -2.50
CA ASP A 74 -4.73 -1.08 -3.14
C ASP A 74 -4.16 -2.44 -3.52
N ALA A 75 -2.89 -2.49 -3.93
CA ALA A 75 -2.20 -3.71 -4.32
C ALA A 75 -0.71 -3.65 -3.99
N ILE A 76 -0.16 -4.79 -3.58
CA ILE A 76 1.27 -5.03 -3.47
C ILE A 76 1.64 -6.20 -4.38
N VAL A 77 2.84 -6.15 -4.95
CA VAL A 77 3.36 -7.22 -5.80
C VAL A 77 4.17 -8.19 -4.95
N ASN A 78 3.95 -9.49 -5.13
CA ASN A 78 4.71 -10.54 -4.48
C ASN A 78 5.64 -11.21 -5.51
N ALA A 79 6.94 -11.28 -5.19
CA ALA A 79 7.91 -12.02 -5.98
C ALA A 79 7.97 -13.47 -5.48
N VAL A 80 7.24 -14.37 -6.14
CA VAL A 80 7.20 -15.80 -5.81
C VAL A 80 7.93 -16.62 -6.85
N ASN A 81 8.48 -17.75 -6.43
CA ASN A 81 9.03 -18.74 -7.35
C ASN A 81 7.87 -19.38 -8.13
N GLY A 82 8.03 -19.46 -9.46
CA GLY A 82 7.12 -20.17 -10.35
C GLY A 82 7.30 -21.68 -10.31
#